data_AF-A0A537EAA7-F1
#
_entry.id   AF-A0A537EAA7-F1
#
_cell.length_a   1.000
_cell.length_b   1.000
_cell.length_c   1.000
_cell.angle_alpha   90.00
_cell.angle_beta   90.00
_cell.angle_gamma   90.00
#
_symmetry.space_group_name_H-M   'P 1'
#
loop_
_entity.id
_entity.type
_entity.pdbx_description
1 polymer ?
#
loop_
_entity_poly.entity_id
_entity_poly.type
_entity_poly.pdbx_seq_one_letter_code
_entity_poly.pdbx_strand_id
1 'polypeptide(L)'
;MVLFLIREPLSYFRPYKAYFVAIYAFFNAFPISQLVLIFYPEAYLIRLTTQAFSASAGIIATLWGLLVTKLYFYPEKFSLRSALSNPLKPIHTAFLLYLVPMVTLIIMTIADPTSIDPSPSRQAFYVLDNTYFETVGLSPLLLTVAATLISAFTLYSFVVLSRLRSQLKDREVRGALRVIARCFATIAIMLLFGYALSSFGYSLLGLVNLVGVILLVVAVTAFKRPTFLKAFLGLVPSLGPNPAVMRGDQIILIYGNDEAKITPIARFVNEGVNQQNRVLYFHSNDETTAREELSRNGVDVKHNLTKGDLRLPSIDSLYQGENLLDEEAAIGQCQELANETRALGKNGLRIVIDYGDSTKRPYQKFVNHIADPRWAIPDHYVQVMMTFANRAFENEKATLDLLKSKVPVIDLTESTNVFSRTVGLSHDEIAGRKILLEYDPLSGYEKILRTLATEAASNFERVILFTRKDSPIHSAMEDELGLKMFVLTSRVSYPKVESENVVLIPAFDSSLILDSMNKTIEAYSATPFTIIFDNISHQIFTLGTERAHSFVRQGLELMVSDRITGVFLLNYPAHDPKTVSMFENLFDLELVSRPGARIPEVRRKLSLTAT
;
A
#
# COMPACT_ATOMS: atom_id res chain seq x y z
N MET A 1 -7.04 -26.98 -11.62
CA MET A 1 -7.15 -25.87 -10.64
C MET A 1 -6.45 -26.15 -9.31
N VAL A 2 -6.77 -27.24 -8.58
CA VAL A 2 -6.14 -27.55 -7.28
C VAL A 2 -4.60 -27.62 -7.38
N LEU A 3 -4.06 -28.35 -8.37
CA LEU A 3 -2.61 -28.41 -8.63
C LEU A 3 -1.99 -27.04 -8.97
N PHE A 4 -2.74 -26.18 -9.67
CA PHE A 4 -2.30 -24.84 -10.04
C PHE A 4 -2.26 -23.90 -8.82
N LEU A 5 -3.31 -23.93 -7.99
CA LEU A 5 -3.35 -23.21 -6.71
C LEU A 5 -2.26 -23.69 -5.75
N ILE A 6 -1.99 -25.00 -5.68
CA ILE A 6 -0.93 -25.58 -4.84
C ILE A 6 0.45 -25.15 -5.34
N ARG A 7 0.71 -25.26 -6.65
CA ARG A 7 2.01 -24.99 -7.28
C ARG A 7 2.36 -23.52 -7.44
N GLU A 8 1.41 -22.59 -7.37
CA GLU A 8 1.72 -21.14 -7.37
C GLU A 8 2.51 -20.77 -6.09
N PRO A 9 3.81 -20.42 -6.22
CA PRO A 9 4.64 -20.00 -5.08
C PRO A 9 4.30 -18.58 -4.62
N LEU A 10 3.65 -17.79 -5.48
CA LEU A 10 3.26 -16.39 -5.28
C LEU A 10 1.78 -16.23 -4.88
N SER A 11 1.23 -17.18 -4.13
CA SER A 11 -0.14 -17.03 -3.66
C SER A 11 -0.17 -16.11 -2.43
N TYR A 12 -0.38 -14.81 -2.68
CA TYR A 12 -0.75 -13.75 -1.71
C TYR A 12 -1.95 -14.11 -0.80
N PHE A 13 -2.50 -15.31 -0.96
CA PHE A 13 -3.55 -15.93 -0.18
C PHE A 13 -3.03 -16.87 0.90
N ARG A 14 -1.74 -16.92 1.29
CA ARG A 14 -1.23 -17.95 2.22
C ARG A 14 -2.15 -18.27 3.43
N PRO A 15 -2.83 -17.29 4.09
CA PRO A 15 -3.81 -17.56 5.16
C PRO A 15 -5.18 -18.09 4.69
N TYR A 16 -5.63 -17.74 3.47
CA TYR A 16 -6.95 -18.07 2.93
C TYR A 16 -6.93 -19.16 1.84
N LYS A 17 -5.74 -19.52 1.33
CA LYS A 17 -5.46 -20.52 0.30
C LYS A 17 -6.02 -21.87 0.70
N ALA A 18 -5.93 -22.22 1.99
CA ALA A 18 -6.49 -23.46 2.52
C ALA A 18 -8.00 -23.56 2.32
N TYR A 19 -8.75 -22.46 2.45
CA TYR A 19 -10.21 -22.44 2.22
C TYR A 19 -10.54 -22.72 0.76
N PHE A 20 -9.86 -22.06 -0.18
CA PHE A 20 -10.07 -22.29 -1.60
C PHE A 20 -9.68 -23.71 -2.01
N VAL A 21 -8.52 -24.20 -1.56
CA VAL A 21 -8.08 -25.58 -1.85
C VAL A 21 -9.10 -26.58 -1.30
N ALA A 22 -9.60 -26.40 -0.07
CA ALA A 22 -10.62 -27.26 0.50
C ALA A 22 -11.93 -27.20 -0.29
N ILE A 23 -12.43 -26.01 -0.62
CA ILE A 23 -13.64 -25.82 -1.45
C ILE A 23 -13.50 -26.56 -2.79
N TYR A 24 -12.37 -26.39 -3.49
CA TYR A 24 -12.11 -27.06 -4.76
C TYR A 24 -11.94 -28.58 -4.61
N ALA A 25 -11.38 -29.05 -3.50
CA ALA A 25 -11.26 -30.48 -3.21
C ALA A 25 -12.66 -31.11 -3.07
N PHE A 26 -13.53 -30.52 -2.23
CA PHE A 26 -14.91 -30.99 -2.05
C PHE A 26 -15.76 -30.85 -3.30
N PHE A 27 -15.46 -29.89 -4.18
CA PHE A 27 -16.17 -29.74 -5.45
C PHE A 27 -16.03 -30.99 -6.36
N ASN A 28 -14.98 -31.80 -6.20
CA ASN A 28 -14.83 -33.05 -6.98
C ASN A 28 -15.91 -34.10 -6.67
N ALA A 29 -16.62 -33.99 -5.55
CA ALA A 29 -17.74 -34.89 -5.25
C ALA A 29 -18.88 -34.78 -6.28
N PHE A 30 -19.01 -33.63 -6.94
CA PHE A 30 -20.04 -33.36 -7.96
C PHE A 30 -19.83 -34.23 -9.22
N PRO A 31 -18.68 -34.14 -9.93
CA PRO A 31 -18.44 -34.99 -11.10
C PRO A 31 -18.29 -36.47 -10.74
N ILE A 32 -17.74 -36.82 -9.57
CA ILE A 32 -17.61 -38.22 -9.14
C ILE A 32 -18.98 -38.88 -9.00
N SER A 33 -19.96 -38.18 -8.38
CA SER A 33 -21.32 -38.71 -8.24
C SER A 33 -21.99 -38.95 -9.60
N GLN A 34 -21.78 -38.05 -10.57
CA GLN A 34 -22.30 -38.21 -11.93
C GLN A 34 -21.63 -39.38 -12.69
N LEU A 35 -20.31 -39.54 -12.56
CA LEU A 35 -19.60 -40.66 -13.19
C LEU A 35 -20.05 -42.01 -12.61
N VAL A 36 -20.30 -42.09 -11.30
CA VAL A 36 -20.79 -43.31 -10.66
C VAL A 36 -22.20 -43.65 -11.13
N LEU A 37 -23.08 -42.65 -11.25
CA LEU A 37 -24.42 -42.84 -11.80
C LEU A 37 -24.40 -43.40 -13.24
N ILE A 38 -23.43 -42.99 -14.06
CA ILE A 38 -23.36 -43.41 -15.49
C ILE A 38 -22.69 -44.78 -15.65
N PHE A 39 -21.59 -45.04 -14.94
CA PHE A 39 -20.73 -46.19 -15.21
C PHE A 39 -20.89 -47.34 -14.20
N TYR A 40 -21.51 -47.10 -13.05
CA TYR A 40 -21.57 -48.06 -11.94
C TYR A 40 -23.00 -48.13 -11.37
N PRO A 41 -23.90 -48.94 -11.96
CA PRO A 41 -25.32 -48.99 -11.61
C PRO A 41 -25.63 -49.67 -10.26
N GLU A 42 -24.63 -49.85 -9.39
CA GLU A 42 -24.84 -50.44 -8.06
C GLU A 42 -25.55 -49.44 -7.14
N ALA A 43 -26.75 -49.81 -6.66
CA ALA A 43 -27.58 -48.96 -5.81
C ALA A 43 -26.86 -48.45 -4.55
N TYR A 44 -25.95 -49.25 -3.99
CA TYR A 44 -25.12 -48.87 -2.85
C TYR A 44 -24.13 -47.75 -3.20
N LEU A 45 -23.43 -47.87 -4.34
CA LEU A 45 -22.46 -46.86 -4.79
C LEU A 45 -23.15 -45.54 -5.13
N ILE A 46 -24.29 -45.59 -5.83
CA ILE A 46 -25.10 -44.41 -6.17
C ILE A 46 -25.56 -43.68 -4.91
N ARG A 47 -26.03 -44.41 -3.89
CA ARG A 47 -26.43 -43.83 -2.61
C ARG A 47 -25.25 -43.17 -1.90
N LEU A 48 -24.13 -43.88 -1.78
CA LEU A 48 -22.93 -43.40 -1.11
C LEU A 48 -22.39 -42.12 -1.77
N THR A 49 -22.30 -42.07 -3.10
CA THR A 49 -21.79 -40.90 -3.82
C THR A 49 -22.74 -39.71 -3.77
N THR A 50 -24.05 -39.96 -3.73
CA THR A 50 -25.08 -38.92 -3.55
C THR A 50 -25.05 -38.33 -2.14
N GLN A 51 -24.79 -39.14 -1.12
CA GLN A 51 -24.54 -38.67 0.25
C GLN A 51 -23.26 -37.83 0.31
N ALA A 52 -22.17 -38.31 -0.27
CA ALA A 52 -20.89 -37.59 -0.31
C ALA A 52 -21.01 -36.25 -1.04
N PHE A 53 -21.75 -36.21 -2.16
CA PHE A 53 -22.09 -35.00 -2.88
C PHE A 53 -22.85 -33.99 -1.99
N SER A 54 -23.91 -34.45 -1.32
CA SER A 54 -24.76 -33.59 -0.50
C SER A 54 -24.02 -33.03 0.72
N ALA A 55 -23.22 -33.87 1.38
CA ALA A 55 -22.35 -33.44 2.48
C ALA A 55 -21.29 -32.43 1.99
N SER A 56 -20.70 -32.67 0.82
CA SER A 56 -19.72 -31.76 0.22
C SER A 56 -20.32 -30.39 -0.08
N ALA A 57 -21.58 -30.32 -0.53
CA ALA A 57 -22.28 -29.06 -0.75
C ALA A 57 -22.43 -28.25 0.57
N GLY A 58 -22.82 -28.90 1.67
CA GLY A 58 -22.90 -28.27 3.00
C GLY A 58 -21.55 -27.78 3.53
N ILE A 59 -20.48 -28.56 3.30
CA ILE A 59 -19.12 -28.19 3.71
C ILE A 59 -18.61 -26.99 2.89
N ILE A 60 -18.80 -27.00 1.57
CA ILE A 60 -18.41 -25.89 0.69
C ILE A 60 -19.08 -24.59 1.14
N ALA A 61 -20.40 -24.63 1.37
CA ALA A 61 -21.14 -23.46 1.80
C ALA A 61 -20.72 -22.99 3.20
N THR A 62 -20.39 -23.91 4.12
CA THR A 62 -19.83 -23.55 5.44
C THR A 62 -18.48 -22.83 5.33
N LEU A 63 -17.54 -23.41 4.56
CA LEU A 63 -16.21 -22.84 4.34
C LEU A 63 -16.28 -21.46 3.67
N TRP A 64 -17.21 -21.29 2.74
CA TRP A 64 -17.43 -20.02 2.06
C TRP A 64 -18.03 -18.96 2.99
N GLY A 65 -19.04 -19.32 3.78
CA GLY A 65 -19.62 -18.41 4.77
C GLY A 65 -18.56 -17.91 5.74
N LEU A 66 -17.72 -18.82 6.26
CA LEU A 66 -16.57 -18.47 7.10
C LEU A 66 -15.60 -17.50 6.41
N LEU A 67 -15.29 -17.74 5.13
CA LEU A 67 -14.41 -16.87 4.35
C LEU A 67 -15.00 -15.47 4.21
N VAL A 68 -16.27 -15.35 3.82
CA VAL A 68 -16.96 -14.07 3.63
C VAL A 68 -17.07 -13.29 4.96
N THR A 69 -17.37 -13.96 6.07
CA THR A 69 -17.43 -13.32 7.39
C THR A 69 -16.05 -12.89 7.88
N LYS A 70 -15.00 -13.69 7.63
CA LYS A 70 -13.61 -13.29 7.91
C LYS A 70 -13.20 -12.05 7.11
N LEU A 71 -13.59 -11.98 5.84
CA LEU A 71 -13.34 -10.81 5.01
C LEU A 71 -14.10 -9.57 5.52
N TYR A 72 -15.31 -9.75 6.03
CA TYR A 72 -16.12 -8.66 6.58
C TYR A 72 -15.52 -8.03 7.85
N PHE A 73 -14.99 -8.84 8.76
CA PHE A 73 -14.40 -8.36 10.00
C PHE A 73 -12.93 -7.92 9.87
N TYR A 74 -12.32 -8.09 8.71
CA TYR A 74 -10.93 -7.69 8.50
C TYR A 74 -10.73 -6.18 8.84
N PRO A 75 -9.72 -5.79 9.63
CA PRO A 75 -8.53 -6.56 10.06
C PRO A 75 -8.67 -7.34 11.38
N GLU A 76 -9.84 -7.34 12.02
CA GLU A 76 -10.08 -8.08 13.26
C GLU A 76 -10.11 -9.60 13.03
N LYS A 77 -9.67 -10.36 14.04
CA LYS A 77 -9.68 -11.83 13.97
C LYS A 77 -11.10 -12.36 14.21
N PHE A 78 -11.72 -12.89 13.17
CA PHE A 78 -12.97 -13.65 13.30
C PHE A 78 -12.71 -15.16 13.46
N SER A 79 -13.40 -15.80 14.40
CA SER A 79 -13.41 -17.24 14.61
C SER A 79 -14.80 -17.75 15.03
N LEU A 80 -15.10 -19.01 14.75
CA LEU A 80 -16.36 -19.65 15.19
C LEU A 80 -16.55 -19.54 16.71
N ARG A 81 -15.46 -19.72 17.48
CA ARG A 81 -15.45 -19.56 18.93
C ARG A 81 -15.83 -18.15 19.36
N SER A 82 -15.36 -17.14 18.63
CA SER A 82 -15.72 -15.73 18.87
C SER A 82 -17.21 -15.48 18.62
N ALA A 83 -17.78 -16.03 17.55
CA ALA A 83 -19.21 -15.91 17.25
C ALA A 83 -20.08 -16.54 18.36
N LEU A 84 -19.68 -17.72 18.86
CA LEU A 84 -20.36 -18.41 19.95
C LEU A 84 -20.22 -17.70 21.31
N SER A 85 -19.07 -17.06 21.58
CA SER A 85 -18.84 -16.34 22.83
C SER A 85 -19.61 -15.02 22.95
N ASN A 86 -19.97 -14.41 21.83
CA ASN A 86 -20.73 -13.15 21.82
C ASN A 86 -21.78 -13.19 20.69
N PRO A 87 -22.86 -13.96 20.87
CA PRO A 87 -23.84 -14.20 19.83
C PRO A 87 -24.68 -12.96 19.53
N LEU A 88 -24.84 -12.03 20.49
CA LEU A 88 -25.72 -10.86 20.36
C LEU A 88 -25.22 -9.81 19.36
N LYS A 89 -23.97 -9.89 18.87
CA LYS A 89 -23.50 -9.02 17.78
C LYS A 89 -24.26 -9.34 16.49
N PRO A 90 -24.78 -8.34 15.74
CA PRO A 90 -25.69 -8.56 14.62
C PRO A 90 -25.11 -9.37 13.44
N ILE A 91 -23.80 -9.31 13.18
CA ILE A 91 -23.16 -10.18 12.18
C ILE A 91 -22.91 -11.60 12.73
N HIS A 92 -22.66 -11.74 14.04
CA HIS A 92 -22.48 -13.05 14.67
C HIS A 92 -23.80 -13.83 14.67
N THR A 93 -24.92 -13.20 15.05
CA THR A 93 -26.25 -13.82 14.93
C THR A 93 -26.55 -14.22 13.50
N ALA A 94 -26.33 -13.32 12.52
CA ALA A 94 -26.57 -13.61 11.12
C ALA A 94 -25.73 -14.80 10.61
N PHE A 95 -24.47 -14.89 11.04
CA PHE A 95 -23.59 -16.01 10.70
C PHE A 95 -24.02 -17.33 11.37
N LEU A 96 -24.44 -17.30 12.63
CA LEU A 96 -24.94 -18.48 13.33
C LEU A 96 -26.24 -19.00 12.70
N LEU A 97 -27.17 -18.11 12.35
CA LEU A 97 -28.41 -18.46 11.62
C LEU A 97 -28.09 -19.08 10.26
N TYR A 98 -27.10 -18.52 9.55
CA TYR A 98 -26.61 -19.04 8.28
C TYR A 98 -26.08 -20.49 8.37
N LEU A 99 -25.44 -20.86 9.48
CA LEU A 99 -24.87 -22.20 9.65
C LEU A 99 -25.93 -23.30 9.85
N VAL A 100 -27.12 -22.96 10.35
CA VAL A 100 -28.19 -23.92 10.65
C VAL A 100 -28.52 -24.81 9.44
N PRO A 101 -28.90 -24.30 8.26
CA PRO A 101 -29.21 -25.15 7.11
C PRO A 101 -28.01 -25.95 6.58
N MET A 102 -26.78 -25.43 6.75
CA MET A 102 -25.55 -26.12 6.32
C MET A 102 -25.30 -27.38 7.13
N VAL A 103 -25.39 -27.25 8.46
CA VAL A 103 -25.19 -28.35 9.41
C VAL A 103 -26.34 -29.34 9.31
N THR A 104 -27.59 -28.86 9.17
CA THR A 104 -28.76 -29.72 9.00
C THR A 104 -28.65 -30.61 7.77
N LEU A 105 -28.17 -30.10 6.62
CA LEU A 105 -27.98 -30.94 5.44
C LEU A 105 -26.94 -32.03 5.69
N ILE A 106 -25.80 -31.69 6.28
CA ILE A 106 -24.74 -32.66 6.57
C ILE A 106 -25.27 -33.77 7.49
N ILE A 107 -25.98 -33.41 8.57
CA ILE A 107 -26.57 -34.38 9.50
C ILE A 107 -27.61 -35.25 8.80
N MET A 108 -28.56 -34.66 8.07
CA MET A 108 -29.62 -35.41 7.37
C MET A 108 -29.07 -36.41 6.36
N THR A 109 -28.03 -36.02 5.61
CA THR A 109 -27.42 -36.89 4.60
C THR A 109 -26.72 -38.12 5.18
N ILE A 110 -26.27 -38.02 6.44
CA ILE A 110 -25.63 -39.12 7.17
C ILE A 110 -26.67 -39.96 7.93
N ALA A 111 -27.65 -39.30 8.57
CA ALA A 111 -28.60 -39.93 9.48
C ALA A 111 -29.76 -40.63 8.78
N ASP A 112 -30.15 -40.19 7.57
CA ASP A 112 -31.25 -40.78 6.81
C ASP A 112 -30.84 -41.20 5.39
N PRO A 113 -30.25 -42.39 5.22
CA PRO A 113 -29.92 -42.94 3.91
C PRO A 113 -31.15 -43.27 3.06
N THR A 114 -32.35 -43.36 3.66
CA THR A 114 -33.58 -43.74 2.95
C THR A 114 -34.19 -42.58 2.17
N SER A 115 -33.77 -41.34 2.47
CA SER A 115 -34.10 -40.14 1.71
C SER A 115 -33.50 -40.09 0.30
N ILE A 116 -32.63 -41.04 -0.06
CA ILE A 116 -32.04 -41.20 -1.39
C ILE A 116 -32.55 -42.52 -1.99
N ASP A 117 -33.31 -42.40 -3.06
CA ASP A 117 -33.85 -43.50 -3.86
C ASP A 117 -32.95 -43.74 -5.08
N PRO A 118 -32.11 -44.80 -5.05
CA PRO A 118 -31.22 -45.16 -6.16
C PRO A 118 -31.92 -46.03 -7.21
N SER A 119 -33.26 -46.19 -7.17
CA SER A 119 -33.94 -47.08 -8.09
C SER A 119 -33.79 -46.62 -9.55
N PRO A 120 -33.47 -47.54 -10.50
CA PRO A 120 -33.33 -47.21 -11.92
C PRO A 120 -34.64 -46.81 -12.60
N SER A 121 -35.75 -46.80 -11.84
CA SER A 121 -37.10 -46.46 -12.33
C SER A 121 -37.30 -44.98 -12.64
N ARG A 122 -36.40 -44.10 -12.18
CA ARG A 122 -36.48 -42.65 -12.43
C ARG A 122 -35.56 -42.24 -13.57
N GLN A 123 -36.16 -41.82 -14.68
CA GLN A 123 -35.44 -41.30 -15.83
C GLN A 123 -35.65 -39.80 -15.97
N ALA A 124 -34.60 -39.08 -16.38
CA ALA A 124 -34.71 -37.70 -16.84
C ALA A 124 -34.26 -37.60 -18.29
N PHE A 125 -34.92 -36.74 -19.05
CA PHE A 125 -34.60 -36.41 -20.42
C PHE A 125 -33.46 -35.40 -20.47
N TYR A 126 -32.32 -35.80 -21.02
CA TYR A 126 -31.15 -34.93 -21.19
C TYR A 126 -31.29 -34.17 -22.50
N VAL A 127 -31.57 -32.87 -22.37
CA VAL A 127 -31.99 -32.02 -23.50
C VAL A 127 -30.92 -31.90 -24.59
N LEU A 128 -29.63 -31.96 -24.23
CA LEU A 128 -28.51 -31.84 -25.17
C LEU A 128 -28.20 -33.14 -25.91
N ASP A 129 -28.36 -34.27 -25.23
CA ASP A 129 -28.08 -35.60 -25.79
C ASP A 129 -29.31 -36.21 -26.48
N ASN A 130 -30.49 -35.59 -26.27
CA ASN A 130 -31.79 -36.03 -26.78
C ASN A 130 -32.12 -37.49 -26.36
N THR A 131 -31.72 -37.87 -25.14
CA THR A 131 -31.84 -39.23 -24.60
C THR A 131 -32.32 -39.22 -23.15
N TYR A 132 -32.87 -40.35 -22.69
CA TYR A 132 -33.23 -40.57 -21.29
C TYR A 132 -32.10 -41.26 -20.55
N PHE A 133 -31.71 -40.73 -19.39
CA PHE A 133 -30.76 -41.37 -18.48
C PHE A 133 -31.38 -41.53 -17.09
N GLU A 134 -30.87 -42.50 -16.33
CA GLU A 134 -31.26 -42.74 -14.95
C GLU A 134 -30.88 -41.54 -14.06
N THR A 135 -31.73 -41.27 -13.06
CA THR A 135 -31.55 -40.18 -12.10
C THR A 135 -31.86 -40.63 -10.68
N VAL A 136 -31.20 -40.00 -9.73
CA VAL A 136 -31.37 -40.31 -8.30
C VAL A 136 -32.60 -39.57 -7.75
N GLY A 137 -33.51 -40.30 -7.11
CA GLY A 137 -34.64 -39.72 -6.40
C GLY A 137 -34.22 -39.14 -5.04
N LEU A 138 -34.61 -37.89 -4.77
CA LEU A 138 -34.44 -37.26 -3.45
C LEU A 138 -35.79 -37.10 -2.77
N SER A 139 -35.84 -37.30 -1.45
CA SER A 139 -37.04 -37.08 -0.66
C SER A 139 -37.47 -35.59 -0.67
N PRO A 140 -38.77 -35.28 -0.55
CA PRO A 140 -39.26 -33.89 -0.46
C PRO A 140 -38.61 -33.09 0.68
N LEU A 141 -38.33 -33.76 1.80
CA LEU A 141 -37.64 -33.17 2.94
C LEU A 141 -36.22 -32.74 2.56
N LEU A 142 -35.45 -33.62 1.93
CA LEU A 142 -34.07 -33.36 1.52
C LEU A 142 -34.00 -32.24 0.47
N LEU A 143 -34.96 -32.21 -0.47
CA LEU A 143 -35.10 -31.14 -1.46
C LEU A 143 -35.39 -29.78 -0.79
N THR A 144 -36.26 -29.76 0.22
CA THR A 144 -36.61 -28.53 0.97
C THR A 144 -35.41 -28.00 1.75
N VAL A 145 -34.64 -28.89 2.40
CA VAL A 145 -33.41 -28.53 3.10
C VAL A 145 -32.35 -28.02 2.12
N ALA A 146 -32.17 -28.67 0.97
CA ALA A 146 -31.26 -28.24 -0.07
C ALA A 146 -31.64 -26.85 -0.65
N ALA A 147 -32.93 -26.62 -0.92
CA ALA A 147 -33.42 -25.32 -1.40
C ALA A 147 -33.19 -24.20 -0.36
N THR A 148 -33.44 -24.50 0.91
CA THR A 148 -33.19 -23.59 2.04
C THR A 148 -31.69 -23.27 2.16
N LEU A 149 -30.84 -24.28 2.02
CA LEU A 149 -29.39 -24.12 2.03
C LEU A 149 -28.93 -23.17 0.93
N ILE A 150 -29.34 -23.41 -0.31
CA ILE A 150 -28.89 -22.59 -1.45
C ILE A 150 -29.40 -21.15 -1.32
N SER A 151 -30.62 -20.97 -0.81
CA SER A 151 -31.19 -19.65 -0.52
C SER A 151 -30.40 -18.91 0.59
N ALA A 152 -30.07 -19.58 1.69
CA ALA A 152 -29.26 -19.01 2.76
C ALA A 152 -27.83 -18.71 2.30
N PHE A 153 -27.21 -19.63 1.55
CA PHE A 153 -25.89 -19.48 0.93
C PHE A 153 -25.77 -18.20 0.11
N THR A 154 -26.74 -17.99 -0.79
CA THR A 154 -26.77 -16.84 -1.71
C THR A 154 -27.06 -15.54 -0.99
N LEU A 155 -28.12 -15.51 -0.18
CA LEU A 155 -28.58 -14.28 0.47
C LEU A 155 -27.54 -13.75 1.46
N TYR A 156 -26.97 -14.62 2.29
CA TYR A 156 -25.96 -14.21 3.27
C TYR A 156 -24.71 -13.68 2.58
N SER A 157 -24.16 -14.42 1.61
CA SER A 157 -22.96 -14.01 0.88
C SER A 157 -23.17 -12.67 0.16
N PHE A 158 -24.33 -12.49 -0.47
CA PHE A 158 -24.67 -11.24 -1.15
C PHE A 158 -24.76 -10.06 -0.18
N VAL A 159 -25.51 -10.20 0.92
CA VAL A 159 -25.72 -9.12 1.89
C VAL A 159 -24.39 -8.72 2.55
N VAL A 160 -23.59 -9.69 3.00
CA VAL A 160 -22.33 -9.42 3.70
C VAL A 160 -21.31 -8.77 2.75
N LEU A 161 -21.14 -9.31 1.54
CA LEU A 161 -20.21 -8.73 0.55
C LEU A 161 -20.70 -7.36 0.03
N SER A 162 -22.01 -7.15 -0.08
CA SER A 162 -22.58 -5.84 -0.48
C SER A 162 -22.38 -4.78 0.61
N ARG A 163 -22.57 -5.16 1.87
CA ARG A 163 -22.30 -4.28 3.01
C ARG A 163 -20.81 -3.94 3.10
N LEU A 164 -19.93 -4.93 2.96
CA LEU A 164 -18.48 -4.73 2.89
C LEU A 164 -18.10 -3.80 1.73
N ARG A 165 -18.69 -4.00 0.55
CA ARG A 165 -18.49 -3.13 -0.61
C ARG A 165 -18.86 -1.66 -0.33
N SER A 166 -19.92 -1.41 0.45
CA SER A 166 -20.34 -0.03 0.79
C SER A 166 -19.36 0.69 1.72
N GLN A 167 -18.56 -0.06 2.49
CA GLN A 167 -17.57 0.49 3.42
C GLN A 167 -16.22 0.81 2.74
N LEU A 168 -15.99 0.33 1.52
CA LEU A 168 -14.71 0.47 0.81
C LEU A 168 -14.77 1.63 -0.21
N LYS A 169 -13.77 2.53 -0.16
CA LYS A 169 -13.70 3.69 -1.07
C LYS A 169 -13.23 3.32 -2.49
N ASP A 170 -12.33 2.34 -2.62
CA ASP A 170 -11.71 1.93 -3.88
C ASP A 170 -12.74 1.38 -4.90
N ARG A 171 -12.74 1.94 -6.11
CA ARG A 171 -13.68 1.57 -7.19
C ARG A 171 -13.41 0.19 -7.76
N GLU A 172 -12.16 -0.23 -7.87
CA GLU A 172 -11.77 -1.51 -8.44
C GLU A 172 -12.07 -2.66 -7.49
N VAL A 173 -11.83 -2.46 -6.19
CA VAL A 173 -12.17 -3.44 -5.13
C VAL A 173 -13.68 -3.64 -5.06
N ARG A 174 -14.44 -2.55 -5.11
CA ARG A 174 -15.91 -2.60 -5.20
C ARG A 174 -16.37 -3.33 -6.47
N GLY A 175 -15.62 -3.21 -7.56
CA GLY A 175 -15.84 -3.94 -8.81
C GLY A 175 -15.62 -5.45 -8.64
N ALA A 176 -14.48 -5.84 -8.08
CA ALA A 176 -14.13 -7.25 -7.84
C ALA A 176 -15.11 -7.94 -6.87
N LEU A 177 -15.47 -7.30 -5.74
CA LEU A 177 -16.49 -7.80 -4.82
C LEU A 177 -17.84 -8.04 -5.51
N ARG A 178 -18.22 -7.13 -6.43
CA ARG A 178 -19.45 -7.24 -7.20
C ARG A 178 -19.39 -8.42 -8.18
N VAL A 179 -18.27 -8.63 -8.85
CA VAL A 179 -18.08 -9.75 -9.78
C VAL A 179 -18.16 -11.07 -9.02
N ILE A 180 -17.46 -11.19 -7.89
CA ILE A 180 -17.47 -12.40 -7.05
C ILE A 180 -18.90 -12.70 -6.56
N ALA A 181 -19.57 -11.71 -5.96
CA ALA A 181 -20.93 -11.89 -5.47
C ALA A 181 -21.91 -12.31 -6.58
N ARG A 182 -21.79 -11.71 -7.78
CA ARG A 182 -22.63 -12.07 -8.93
C ARG A 182 -22.35 -13.48 -9.44
N CYS A 183 -21.08 -13.87 -9.59
CA CYS A 183 -20.72 -15.20 -10.07
C CYS A 183 -21.32 -16.29 -9.16
N PHE A 184 -21.18 -16.16 -7.84
CA PHE A 184 -21.72 -17.14 -6.90
C PHE A 184 -23.25 -17.12 -6.82
N ALA A 185 -23.88 -15.94 -6.91
CA ALA A 185 -25.33 -15.85 -7.01
C ALA A 185 -25.85 -16.56 -8.28
N THR A 186 -25.20 -16.35 -9.42
CA THR A 186 -25.57 -17.01 -10.68
C THR A 186 -25.35 -18.52 -10.62
N ILE A 187 -24.23 -19.00 -10.06
CA ILE A 187 -23.97 -20.44 -9.86
C ILE A 187 -25.11 -21.07 -9.05
N ALA A 188 -25.49 -20.45 -7.94
CA ALA A 188 -26.50 -21.00 -7.05
C ALA A 188 -27.91 -20.98 -7.66
N ILE A 189 -28.29 -19.91 -8.37
CA ILE A 189 -29.57 -19.85 -9.10
C ILE A 189 -29.62 -20.92 -10.19
N MET A 190 -28.54 -21.09 -10.94
CA MET A 190 -28.46 -22.10 -12.00
C MET A 190 -28.53 -23.52 -11.44
N LEU A 191 -27.89 -23.78 -10.30
CA LEU A 191 -27.99 -25.07 -9.61
C LEU A 191 -29.43 -25.32 -9.13
N LEU A 192 -30.07 -24.36 -8.47
CA LEU A 192 -31.48 -24.47 -8.07
C LEU A 192 -32.39 -24.75 -9.26
N PHE A 193 -32.21 -23.99 -10.34
CA PHE A 193 -32.99 -24.17 -11.57
C PHE A 193 -32.76 -25.55 -12.19
N GLY A 194 -31.50 -26.02 -12.26
CA GLY A 194 -31.16 -27.33 -12.79
C GLY A 194 -31.79 -28.48 -12.00
N TYR A 195 -31.75 -28.42 -10.66
CA TYR A 195 -32.37 -29.43 -9.79
C TYR A 195 -33.90 -29.36 -9.81
N ALA A 196 -34.48 -28.16 -9.86
CA ALA A 196 -35.93 -27.98 -10.00
C ALA A 196 -36.41 -28.57 -11.34
N LEU A 197 -35.72 -28.28 -12.44
CA LEU A 197 -36.04 -28.80 -13.77
C LEU A 197 -35.90 -30.32 -13.85
N SER A 198 -34.90 -30.89 -13.17
CA SER A 198 -34.74 -32.34 -13.03
C SER A 198 -35.92 -32.99 -12.33
N SER A 199 -36.60 -32.28 -11.42
CA SER A 199 -37.79 -32.77 -10.73
C SER A 199 -39.01 -32.84 -11.66
N PHE A 200 -38.99 -32.12 -12.78
CA PHE A 200 -39.97 -32.19 -13.87
C PHE A 200 -39.58 -33.16 -14.98
N GLY A 201 -38.51 -33.96 -14.79
CA GLY A 201 -38.08 -34.97 -15.76
C GLY A 201 -37.15 -34.46 -16.87
N TYR A 202 -36.61 -33.23 -16.75
CA TYR A 202 -35.66 -32.65 -17.73
C TYR A 202 -34.31 -32.37 -17.07
N SER A 203 -33.20 -32.84 -17.64
CA SER A 203 -31.86 -32.60 -17.11
C SER A 203 -31.08 -31.59 -17.95
N LEU A 204 -30.72 -30.47 -17.32
CA LEU A 204 -29.74 -29.49 -17.81
C LEU A 204 -28.49 -29.41 -16.91
N LEU A 205 -28.33 -30.37 -16.00
CA LEU A 205 -27.35 -30.30 -14.92
C LEU A 205 -25.90 -30.26 -15.44
N GLY A 206 -25.61 -30.95 -16.55
CA GLY A 206 -24.30 -30.91 -17.21
C GLY A 206 -23.91 -29.51 -17.69
N LEU A 207 -24.84 -28.80 -18.34
CA LEU A 207 -24.63 -27.42 -18.81
C LEU A 207 -24.50 -26.45 -17.63
N VAL A 208 -25.34 -26.62 -16.60
CA VAL A 208 -25.27 -25.84 -15.36
C VAL A 208 -23.90 -25.99 -14.69
N ASN A 209 -23.37 -27.21 -14.62
CA ASN A 209 -22.05 -27.48 -14.05
C ASN A 209 -20.91 -26.86 -14.88
N LEU A 210 -20.99 -26.94 -16.22
CA LEU A 210 -20.02 -26.30 -17.12
C LEU A 210 -19.97 -24.78 -16.93
N VAL A 211 -21.14 -24.14 -16.93
CA VAL A 211 -21.27 -22.70 -16.65
C VAL A 211 -20.76 -22.38 -15.24
N GLY A 212 -21.02 -23.24 -14.27
CA GLY A 212 -20.51 -23.11 -12.92
C GLY A 212 -18.99 -23.08 -12.84
N VAL A 213 -18.30 -23.98 -13.56
CA VAL A 213 -16.83 -23.98 -13.64
C VAL A 213 -16.30 -22.69 -14.28
N ILE A 214 -16.92 -22.21 -15.36
CA ILE A 214 -16.54 -20.94 -16.01
C ILE A 214 -16.68 -19.76 -15.03
N LEU A 215 -17.82 -19.68 -14.33
CA LEU A 215 -18.08 -18.63 -13.35
C LEU A 215 -17.11 -18.68 -12.16
N LEU A 216 -16.67 -19.88 -11.74
CA LEU A 216 -15.63 -20.04 -10.73
C LEU A 216 -14.27 -19.52 -11.22
N VAL A 217 -13.90 -19.76 -12.48
CA VAL A 217 -12.68 -19.19 -13.08
C VAL A 217 -12.76 -17.66 -13.07
N VAL A 218 -13.90 -17.09 -13.47
CA VAL A 218 -14.13 -15.64 -13.43
C VAL A 218 -14.02 -15.10 -11.99
N ALA A 219 -14.61 -15.77 -11.00
CA ALA A 219 -14.49 -15.37 -9.60
C ALA A 219 -13.03 -15.37 -9.12
N VAL A 220 -12.25 -16.41 -9.45
CA VAL A 220 -10.82 -16.49 -9.10
C VAL A 220 -10.01 -15.37 -9.76
N THR A 221 -10.26 -15.07 -11.04
CA THR A 221 -9.56 -13.96 -11.71
C THR A 221 -9.90 -12.59 -11.10
N ALA A 222 -11.13 -12.40 -10.63
CA ALA A 222 -11.51 -11.18 -9.90
C ALA A 222 -10.75 -11.05 -8.56
N PHE A 223 -10.52 -12.16 -7.86
CA PHE A 223 -9.68 -12.18 -6.65
C PHE A 223 -8.20 -11.89 -6.93
N LYS A 224 -7.69 -12.24 -8.11
CA LYS A 224 -6.30 -11.97 -8.51
C LYS A 224 -6.01 -10.49 -8.81
N ARG A 225 -7.03 -9.61 -8.85
CA ARG A 225 -6.80 -8.19 -9.13
C ARG A 225 -5.96 -7.55 -8.01
N PRO A 226 -4.82 -6.91 -8.33
CA PRO A 226 -3.93 -6.30 -7.34
C PRO A 226 -4.64 -5.28 -6.44
N THR A 227 -5.62 -4.56 -6.98
CA THR A 227 -6.43 -3.57 -6.26
C THR A 227 -7.31 -4.18 -5.18
N PHE A 228 -7.97 -5.32 -5.41
CA PHE A 228 -8.76 -6.03 -4.39
C PHE A 228 -7.89 -6.37 -3.17
N LEU A 229 -6.68 -6.90 -3.43
CA LEU A 229 -5.71 -7.23 -2.40
C LEU A 229 -5.12 -5.99 -1.72
N LYS A 230 -4.91 -4.88 -2.44
CA LYS A 230 -4.44 -3.58 -1.90
C LYS A 230 -5.38 -3.04 -0.80
N ALA A 231 -6.69 -3.09 -1.02
CA ALA A 231 -7.66 -2.60 -0.03
C ALA A 231 -7.89 -3.56 1.14
N PHE A 232 -7.78 -4.88 0.92
CA PHE A 232 -7.97 -5.88 1.97
C PHE A 232 -6.71 -6.23 2.75
N LEU A 233 -5.51 -5.89 2.26
CA LEU A 233 -4.27 -6.09 3.01
C LEU A 233 -3.82 -4.84 3.75
N GLY A 234 -4.64 -3.76 3.74
CA GLY A 234 -4.23 -2.46 4.29
C GLY A 234 -2.92 -1.97 3.66
N LEU A 235 -2.69 -2.34 2.40
CA LEU A 235 -1.40 -2.20 1.75
C LEU A 235 -1.20 -0.74 1.36
N VAL A 236 -0.62 -0.06 2.35
CA VAL A 236 -0.26 1.34 2.46
C VAL A 236 -1.52 2.22 2.69
N PRO A 237 -1.55 3.04 3.77
CA PRO A 237 -2.47 4.18 3.80
C PRO A 237 -2.34 4.92 2.48
N SER A 238 -3.35 5.70 2.08
CA SER A 238 -3.05 6.80 1.15
C SER A 238 -1.80 7.47 1.69
N LEU A 239 -0.68 7.37 0.97
CA LEU A 239 0.52 8.12 1.31
C LEU A 239 0.04 9.54 1.13
N GLY A 240 -0.38 10.11 2.26
CA GLY A 240 -0.80 11.48 2.34
C GLY A 240 0.35 12.36 1.87
N PRO A 241 0.06 13.66 1.69
CA PRO A 241 1.12 14.62 1.46
C PRO A 241 2.25 14.42 2.50
N ASN A 242 3.48 14.65 2.05
CA ASN A 242 4.75 14.44 2.75
C ASN A 242 4.68 14.63 4.29
N PRO A 243 4.57 13.57 5.11
CA PRO A 243 4.32 13.77 6.54
C PRO A 243 5.58 13.95 7.41
N ALA A 244 6.78 13.89 6.83
CA ALA A 244 8.00 13.83 7.64
C ALA A 244 9.01 14.96 7.33
N VAL A 245 9.13 15.44 6.08
CA VAL A 245 9.89 16.68 5.83
C VAL A 245 9.06 17.88 6.31
N MET A 246 7.73 17.69 6.41
CA MET A 246 6.76 18.58 7.03
C MET A 246 6.36 18.11 8.43
N ARG A 247 7.32 17.71 9.28
CA ARG A 247 7.01 17.46 10.70
C ARG A 247 6.64 18.73 11.48
N GLY A 248 6.73 19.89 10.85
CA GLY A 248 5.74 20.92 11.05
C GLY A 248 4.93 21.05 9.77
N ASP A 249 3.64 21.29 9.91
CA ASP A 249 2.87 22.18 9.03
C ASP A 249 3.59 23.53 8.80
N GLN A 250 4.73 23.75 9.44
CA GLN A 250 5.70 24.79 9.23
C GLN A 250 7.14 24.23 9.06
N ILE A 251 7.84 24.69 8.02
CA ILE A 251 9.27 24.44 7.75
C ILE A 251 10.01 25.76 7.73
N ILE A 252 11.21 25.79 8.31
CA ILE A 252 12.10 26.94 8.19
C ILE A 252 13.32 26.55 7.36
N LEU A 253 13.62 27.32 6.32
CA LEU A 253 14.75 27.16 5.43
C LEU A 253 15.76 28.27 5.64
N ILE A 254 17.03 27.92 5.83
CA ILE A 254 18.13 28.89 5.85
C ILE A 254 19.00 28.68 4.61
N TYR A 255 19.26 29.75 3.86
CA TYR A 255 20.00 29.69 2.60
C TYR A 255 21.18 30.66 2.59
N GLY A 256 22.27 30.26 1.93
CA GLY A 256 23.48 31.09 1.83
C GLY A 256 23.44 32.08 0.66
N ASN A 257 22.83 31.69 -0.46
CA ASN A 257 22.68 32.49 -1.67
C ASN A 257 21.21 32.44 -2.13
N ASP A 258 20.72 33.51 -2.76
CA ASP A 258 19.37 33.59 -3.29
C ASP A 258 19.09 32.49 -4.32
N GLU A 259 20.08 32.03 -5.10
CA GLU A 259 19.88 30.90 -6.02
C GLU A 259 19.56 29.58 -5.28
N ALA A 260 20.13 29.39 -4.09
CA ALA A 260 19.97 28.14 -3.33
C ALA A 260 18.56 27.97 -2.76
N LYS A 261 17.82 29.08 -2.52
CA LYS A 261 16.44 29.02 -2.00
C LYS A 261 15.42 28.64 -3.08
N ILE A 262 15.67 29.02 -4.33
CA ILE A 262 14.67 28.92 -5.40
C ILE A 262 14.38 27.47 -5.76
N THR A 263 15.37 26.59 -5.77
CA THR A 263 15.16 25.16 -6.07
C THR A 263 14.18 24.49 -5.08
N PRO A 264 14.40 24.58 -3.75
CA PRO A 264 13.43 24.22 -2.72
C PRO A 264 12.04 24.83 -2.91
N ILE A 265 11.97 26.15 -3.13
CA ILE A 265 10.70 26.88 -3.26
C ILE A 265 9.93 26.39 -4.48
N ALA A 266 10.58 26.30 -5.63
CA ALA A 266 9.99 25.81 -6.87
C ALA A 266 9.48 24.38 -6.73
N ARG A 267 10.22 23.51 -6.04
CA ARG A 267 9.79 22.13 -5.78
C ARG A 267 8.55 22.09 -4.88
N PHE A 268 8.54 22.88 -3.79
CA PHE A 268 7.42 22.98 -2.87
C PHE A 268 6.14 23.49 -3.57
N VAL A 269 6.29 24.48 -4.46
CA VAL A 269 5.22 25.04 -5.29
C VAL A 269 4.70 24.01 -6.29
N ASN A 270 5.58 23.38 -7.07
CA ASN A 270 5.20 22.39 -8.08
C ASN A 270 4.48 21.19 -7.47
N GLU A 271 4.98 20.66 -6.35
CA GLU A 271 4.31 19.56 -5.66
C GLU A 271 2.91 19.98 -5.18
N GLY A 272 2.76 21.20 -4.65
CA GLY A 272 1.47 21.74 -4.21
C GLY A 272 0.45 21.81 -5.35
N VAL A 273 0.83 22.45 -6.45
CA VAL A 273 -0.05 22.61 -7.61
C VAL A 273 -0.44 21.25 -8.21
N ASN A 274 0.50 20.32 -8.34
CA ASN A 274 0.24 18.98 -8.86
C ASN A 274 -0.72 18.17 -7.98
N GLN A 275 -0.74 18.43 -6.67
CA GLN A 275 -1.66 17.81 -5.70
C GLN A 275 -3.04 18.51 -5.66
N GLN A 276 -3.31 19.48 -6.54
CA GLN A 276 -4.49 20.34 -6.51
C GLN A 276 -4.62 21.15 -5.21
N ASN A 277 -3.50 21.47 -4.57
CA ASN A 277 -3.44 22.45 -3.51
C ASN A 277 -3.37 23.85 -4.11
N ARG A 278 -3.81 24.83 -3.34
CA ARG A 278 -3.56 26.23 -3.66
C ARG A 278 -2.24 26.66 -3.02
N VAL A 279 -1.44 27.42 -3.76
CA VAL A 279 -0.12 27.87 -3.30
C VAL A 279 -0.06 29.39 -3.28
N LEU A 280 0.39 29.96 -2.16
CA LEU A 280 0.71 31.38 -2.03
C LEU A 280 2.19 31.54 -1.74
N TYR A 281 2.89 32.36 -2.52
CA TYR A 281 4.28 32.70 -2.27
C TYR A 281 4.40 34.20 -1.98
N PHE A 282 4.55 34.52 -0.69
CA PHE A 282 4.85 35.85 -0.18
C PHE A 282 6.32 36.16 -0.43
N HIS A 283 6.59 36.99 -1.45
CA HIS A 283 7.94 37.35 -1.85
C HIS A 283 8.42 38.62 -1.15
N SER A 284 9.72 38.69 -0.83
CA SER A 284 10.38 39.92 -0.35
C SER A 284 10.82 40.87 -1.47
N ASN A 285 10.97 40.35 -2.68
CA ASN A 285 11.54 41.07 -3.83
C ASN A 285 10.42 41.65 -4.72
N ASP A 286 10.71 42.05 -5.96
CA ASP A 286 9.66 42.39 -6.94
C ASP A 286 8.93 41.13 -7.45
N GLU A 287 7.64 41.24 -7.77
CA GLU A 287 6.82 40.12 -8.25
C GLU A 287 7.38 39.55 -9.57
N THR A 288 7.94 40.42 -10.42
CA THR A 288 8.52 40.02 -11.72
C THR A 288 9.70 39.06 -11.52
N THR A 289 10.60 39.36 -10.59
CA THR A 289 11.75 38.53 -10.25
C THR A 289 11.31 37.16 -9.72
N ALA A 290 10.34 37.13 -8.81
CA ALA A 290 9.80 35.88 -8.26
C ALA A 290 9.18 34.99 -9.35
N ARG A 291 8.47 35.59 -10.31
CA ARG A 291 7.90 34.87 -11.47
C ARG A 291 8.99 34.25 -12.34
N GLU A 292 10.03 35.02 -12.64
CA GLU A 292 11.15 34.54 -13.47
C GLU A 292 11.95 33.43 -12.80
N GLU A 293 12.22 33.55 -11.51
CA GLU A 293 12.96 32.55 -10.72
C GLU A 293 12.21 31.21 -10.65
N LEU A 294 10.90 31.24 -10.37
CA LEU A 294 10.06 30.04 -10.39
C LEU A 294 9.97 29.41 -11.79
N SER A 295 9.80 30.23 -12.83
CA SER A 295 9.69 29.74 -14.20
C SER A 295 10.98 29.09 -14.67
N ARG A 296 12.15 29.65 -14.33
CA ARG A 296 13.46 29.06 -14.63
C ARG A 296 13.66 27.69 -13.97
N ASN A 297 13.01 27.46 -12.83
CA ASN A 297 13.08 26.21 -12.08
C ASN A 297 11.91 25.25 -12.36
N GLY A 298 11.29 25.39 -13.54
CA GLY A 298 10.32 24.42 -14.06
C GLY A 298 8.91 24.54 -13.50
N VAL A 299 8.53 25.67 -12.89
CA VAL A 299 7.13 25.96 -12.51
C VAL A 299 6.41 26.60 -13.69
N ASP A 300 5.25 26.08 -14.09
CA ASP A 300 4.39 26.74 -15.08
C ASP A 300 3.60 27.91 -14.44
N VAL A 301 4.33 29.00 -14.15
CA VAL A 301 3.80 30.16 -13.43
C VAL A 301 2.60 30.78 -14.16
N LYS A 302 2.67 30.90 -15.49
CA LYS A 302 1.61 31.53 -16.29
C LYS A 302 0.31 30.74 -16.23
N HIS A 303 0.39 29.41 -16.40
CA HIS A 303 -0.78 28.54 -16.29
C HIS A 303 -1.38 28.59 -14.87
N ASN A 304 -0.52 28.47 -13.85
CA ASN A 304 -0.95 28.34 -12.46
C ASN A 304 -1.54 29.64 -11.90
N LEU A 305 -1.02 30.81 -12.29
CA LEU A 305 -1.61 32.12 -11.98
C LEU A 305 -3.00 32.27 -12.64
N THR A 306 -3.13 31.91 -13.91
CA THR A 306 -4.39 32.05 -14.66
C THR A 306 -5.50 31.17 -14.07
N LYS A 307 -5.15 29.97 -13.61
CA LYS A 307 -6.07 29.01 -12.98
C LYS A 307 -6.38 29.34 -11.51
N GLY A 308 -5.65 30.30 -10.92
CA GLY A 308 -5.76 30.68 -9.51
C GLY A 308 -5.16 29.66 -8.54
N ASP A 309 -4.38 28.71 -9.04
CA ASP A 309 -3.70 27.68 -8.23
C ASP A 309 -2.44 28.24 -7.55
N LEU A 310 -1.82 29.28 -8.12
CA LEU A 310 -0.69 30.01 -7.55
C LEU A 310 -1.05 31.50 -7.38
N ARG A 311 -0.58 32.14 -6.30
CA ARG A 311 -0.55 33.61 -6.13
C ARG A 311 0.79 34.05 -5.58
N LEU A 312 1.24 35.23 -5.99
CA LEU A 312 2.54 35.82 -5.63
C LEU A 312 2.35 37.19 -4.94
N PRO A 313 1.76 37.26 -3.74
CA PRO A 313 1.64 38.52 -3.00
C PRO A 313 2.99 39.01 -2.46
N SER A 314 3.13 40.31 -2.19
CA SER A 314 4.25 40.84 -1.40
C SER A 314 4.13 40.43 0.07
N ILE A 315 5.25 40.16 0.74
CA ILE A 315 5.29 39.90 2.19
C ILE A 315 4.70 41.05 3.03
N ASP A 316 4.75 42.30 2.57
CA ASP A 316 4.18 43.44 3.29
C ASP A 316 2.66 43.37 3.38
N SER A 317 2.02 42.69 2.41
CA SER A 317 0.57 42.46 2.43
C SER A 317 0.14 41.46 3.50
N LEU A 318 1.05 40.63 4.00
CA LEU A 318 0.79 39.68 5.07
C LEU A 318 0.69 40.35 6.44
N TYR A 319 1.41 41.47 6.62
CA TYR A 319 1.55 42.17 7.90
C TYR A 319 0.86 43.55 7.91
N GLN A 320 0.09 43.88 6.86
CA GLN A 320 -0.66 45.14 6.72
C GLN A 320 0.20 46.43 6.76
N GLY A 321 1.41 46.41 6.20
CA GLY A 321 2.21 47.62 5.96
C GLY A 321 3.70 47.50 6.28
N GLU A 322 4.49 48.42 5.73
CA GLU A 322 5.93 48.49 5.98
C GLU A 322 6.21 48.73 7.48
N ASN A 323 7.01 47.86 8.08
CA ASN A 323 7.57 47.95 9.45
C ASN A 323 6.69 47.58 10.66
N LEU A 324 5.50 47.02 10.49
CA LEU A 324 4.73 46.45 11.60
C LEU A 324 4.81 44.92 11.58
N LEU A 325 5.29 44.30 12.66
CA LEU A 325 5.10 42.87 12.89
C LEU A 325 3.76 42.68 13.60
N ASP A 326 2.67 42.72 12.83
CA ASP A 326 1.34 42.40 13.33
C ASP A 326 1.09 40.89 13.24
N GLU A 327 1.36 40.21 14.36
CA GLU A 327 1.31 38.75 14.49
C GLU A 327 -0.12 38.21 14.28
N GLU A 328 -1.10 38.89 14.86
CA GLU A 328 -2.51 38.48 14.80
C GLU A 328 -3.10 38.75 13.42
N ALA A 329 -2.71 39.83 12.74
CA ALA A 329 -3.11 40.09 11.37
C ALA A 329 -2.61 38.99 10.42
N ALA A 330 -1.32 38.61 10.52
CA ALA A 330 -0.72 37.59 9.66
C ALA A 330 -1.37 36.20 9.86
N ILE A 331 -1.56 35.79 11.12
CA ILE A 331 -2.20 34.51 11.46
C ILE A 331 -3.67 34.53 11.05
N GLY A 332 -4.41 35.61 11.32
CA GLY A 332 -5.80 35.78 10.94
C GLY A 332 -6.01 35.70 9.43
N GLN A 333 -5.15 36.36 8.65
CA GLN A 333 -5.17 36.29 7.19
C GLN A 333 -4.90 34.87 6.66
N CYS A 334 -3.97 34.13 7.28
CA CYS A 334 -3.72 32.75 6.90
C CYS A 334 -4.93 31.84 7.15
N GLN A 335 -5.66 32.06 8.25
CA GLN A 335 -6.89 31.33 8.54
C GLN A 335 -8.01 31.68 7.55
N GLU A 336 -8.15 32.96 7.17
CA GLU A 336 -9.11 33.39 6.15
C GLU A 336 -8.80 32.75 4.79
N LEU A 337 -7.53 32.78 4.37
CA LEU A 337 -7.06 32.14 3.14
C LEU A 337 -7.30 30.62 3.14
N ALA A 338 -7.13 29.96 4.30
CA ALA A 338 -7.42 28.53 4.44
C ALA A 338 -8.91 28.26 4.22
N ASN A 339 -9.79 29.08 4.80
CA ASN A 339 -11.24 28.96 4.63
C ASN A 339 -11.69 29.24 3.19
N GLU A 340 -11.13 30.27 2.54
CA GLU A 340 -11.34 30.55 1.12
C GLU A 340 -10.92 29.35 0.25
N THR A 341 -9.75 28.78 0.55
CA THR A 341 -9.20 27.63 -0.19
C THR A 341 -10.07 26.38 -0.02
N ARG A 342 -10.64 26.14 1.17
CA ARG A 342 -11.64 25.09 1.40
C ARG A 342 -12.92 25.32 0.60
N ALA A 343 -13.42 26.55 0.57
CA ALA A 343 -14.61 26.91 -0.20
C ALA A 343 -14.43 26.67 -1.72
N LEU A 344 -13.21 26.82 -2.23
CA LEU A 344 -12.85 26.53 -3.61
C LEU A 344 -12.68 25.02 -3.91
N GLY A 345 -12.85 24.13 -2.92
CA GLY A 345 -12.78 22.69 -3.09
C GLY A 345 -11.37 22.15 -3.36
N LYS A 346 -10.33 22.86 -2.92
CA LYS A 346 -8.93 22.42 -3.05
C LYS A 346 -8.57 21.39 -1.96
N ASN A 347 -7.50 20.64 -2.20
CA ASN A 347 -7.07 19.59 -1.28
C ASN A 347 -6.27 20.12 -0.07
N GLY A 348 -5.73 21.34 -0.16
CA GLY A 348 -4.91 21.96 0.87
C GLY A 348 -4.43 23.36 0.47
N LEU A 349 -3.86 24.07 1.44
CA LEU A 349 -3.22 25.38 1.28
C LEU A 349 -1.73 25.26 1.58
N ARG A 350 -0.88 25.70 0.64
CA ARG A 350 0.57 25.84 0.84
C ARG A 350 0.97 27.30 0.81
N ILE A 351 1.77 27.72 1.78
CA ILE A 351 2.23 29.10 1.94
C ILE A 351 3.76 29.09 1.97
N VAL A 352 4.38 29.94 1.16
CA VAL A 352 5.81 30.24 1.24
C VAL A 352 5.94 31.70 1.68
N ILE A 353 6.75 31.96 2.71
CA ILE A 353 7.05 33.31 3.21
C ILE A 353 8.56 33.51 3.13
N ASP A 354 9.00 34.31 2.16
CA ASP A 354 10.43 34.66 2.04
C ASP A 354 10.73 35.93 2.79
N TYR A 355 11.37 35.79 3.95
CA TYR A 355 11.81 36.92 4.76
C TYR A 355 13.10 37.55 4.22
N GLY A 356 13.83 36.89 3.32
CA GLY A 356 15.11 37.41 2.85
C GLY A 356 16.08 37.62 4.01
N ASP A 357 16.62 38.83 4.08
CA ASP A 357 17.53 39.28 5.14
C ASP A 357 16.79 39.91 6.33
N SER A 358 15.46 39.94 6.27
CA SER A 358 14.63 40.73 7.18
C SER A 358 14.29 39.93 8.42
N THR A 359 15.09 40.11 9.48
CA THR A 359 14.67 39.78 10.84
C THR A 359 14.09 41.03 11.53
N LYS A 360 13.00 40.85 12.30
CA LYS A 360 12.36 41.97 13.02
C LYS A 360 12.70 41.89 14.51
N ARG A 361 12.99 43.04 15.11
CA ARG A 361 13.15 43.18 16.56
C ARG A 361 11.79 43.48 17.21
N PRO A 362 11.50 43.00 18.43
CA PRO A 362 12.36 42.19 19.30
C PRO A 362 12.48 40.73 18.85
N TYR A 363 13.70 40.17 18.86
CA TYR A 363 13.98 38.82 18.33
C TYR A 363 13.23 37.71 19.05
N GLN A 364 13.07 37.80 20.38
CA GLN A 364 12.31 36.81 21.13
C GLN A 364 10.84 36.77 20.69
N LYS A 365 10.25 37.95 20.46
CA LYS A 365 8.88 38.10 19.99
C LYS A 365 8.76 37.55 18.56
N PHE A 366 9.70 37.92 17.69
CA PHE A 366 9.79 37.38 16.34
C PHE A 366 9.89 35.85 16.30
N VAL A 367 10.80 35.24 17.06
CA VAL A 367 10.95 33.77 17.10
C VAL A 367 9.70 33.10 17.66
N ASN A 368 9.02 33.72 18.63
CA ASN A 368 7.75 33.19 19.15
C ASN A 368 6.63 33.24 18.11
N HIS A 369 6.56 34.32 17.33
CA HIS A 369 5.62 34.46 16.22
C HIS A 369 5.88 33.44 15.12
N ILE A 370 7.15 33.31 14.71
CA ILE A 370 7.55 32.31 13.73
C ILE A 370 7.19 30.92 14.29
N ALA A 371 7.61 30.57 15.50
CA ALA A 371 7.30 29.26 16.09
C ALA A 371 5.85 29.08 16.59
N ASP A 372 4.91 29.98 16.25
CA ASP A 372 3.55 29.90 16.74
C ASP A 372 2.82 28.71 16.06
N PRO A 373 2.31 27.73 16.83
CA PRO A 373 1.61 26.59 16.27
C PRO A 373 0.34 26.99 15.49
N ARG A 374 -0.18 28.21 15.62
CA ARG A 374 -1.35 28.71 14.87
C ARG A 374 -1.09 28.95 13.38
N TRP A 375 0.17 28.96 12.93
CA TRP A 375 0.50 28.88 11.49
C TRP A 375 0.00 27.59 10.85
N ALA A 376 -0.12 26.55 11.68
CA ALA A 376 -0.54 25.21 11.35
C ALA A 376 -1.96 24.96 11.87
N ILE A 377 -2.77 24.21 11.13
CA ILE A 377 -4.08 23.76 11.63
C ILE A 377 -3.97 22.27 11.98
N PRO A 378 -4.58 21.79 13.09
CA PRO A 378 -4.51 20.39 13.50
C PRO A 378 -4.99 19.35 12.47
N ASP A 379 -5.66 19.79 11.40
CA ASP A 379 -6.09 18.94 10.29
C ASP A 379 -5.05 18.82 9.16
N HIS A 380 -3.86 19.40 9.33
CA HIS A 380 -2.75 19.43 8.37
C HIS A 380 -3.13 20.02 7.01
N TYR A 381 -4.20 20.83 6.96
CA TYR A 381 -4.69 21.42 5.73
C TYR A 381 -3.81 22.58 5.24
N VAL A 382 -3.06 23.22 6.15
CA VAL A 382 -2.18 24.35 5.87
C VAL A 382 -0.73 23.93 6.08
N GLN A 383 0.10 24.23 5.08
CA GLN A 383 1.52 23.94 5.06
C GLN A 383 2.29 25.23 4.78
N VAL A 384 3.22 25.58 5.66
CA VAL A 384 3.95 26.85 5.63
C VAL A 384 5.44 26.56 5.48
N MET A 385 6.11 27.25 4.58
CA MET A 385 7.55 27.27 4.45
C MET A 385 8.04 28.70 4.61
N MET A 386 8.94 28.93 5.56
CA MET A 386 9.51 30.24 5.82
C MET A 386 10.98 30.21 5.46
N THR A 387 11.44 31.15 4.63
CA THR A 387 12.83 31.17 4.15
C THR A 387 13.58 32.38 4.65
N PHE A 388 14.82 32.17 5.10
CA PHE A 388 15.70 33.20 5.64
C PHE A 388 17.09 33.09 5.00
N ALA A 389 17.67 34.22 4.61
CA ALA A 389 19.06 34.25 4.24
C ALA A 389 19.94 34.06 5.50
N ASN A 390 21.05 33.35 5.39
CA ASN A 390 21.97 33.12 6.50
C ASN A 390 22.48 34.45 7.10
N ARG A 391 22.70 35.46 6.23
CA ARG A 391 23.05 36.83 6.62
C ARG A 391 22.03 37.51 7.54
N ALA A 392 20.77 37.07 7.54
CA ALA A 392 19.74 37.56 8.45
C ALA A 392 20.04 37.26 9.92
N PHE A 393 20.88 36.24 10.19
CA PHE A 393 21.27 35.78 11.53
C PHE A 393 22.77 35.94 11.83
N GLU A 394 23.57 36.52 10.93
CA GLU A 394 25.04 36.63 11.07
C GLU A 394 25.47 37.28 12.39
N ASN A 395 24.75 38.34 12.81
CA ASN A 395 25.02 39.09 14.04
C ASN A 395 24.21 38.60 15.25
N GLU A 396 23.37 37.58 15.10
CA GLU A 396 22.35 37.18 16.08
C GLU A 396 22.24 35.64 16.18
N LYS A 397 23.38 34.94 16.27
CA LYS A 397 23.41 33.46 16.36
C LYS A 397 22.55 32.89 17.47
N ALA A 398 22.45 33.57 18.62
CA ALA A 398 21.58 33.17 19.73
C ALA A 398 20.09 33.11 19.32
N THR A 399 19.66 33.98 18.41
CA THR A 399 18.29 33.98 17.86
C THR A 399 18.07 32.77 16.96
N LEU A 400 19.07 32.42 16.14
CA LEU A 400 19.03 31.23 15.30
C LEU A 400 19.00 29.95 16.13
N ASP A 401 19.83 29.85 17.17
CA ASP A 401 19.84 28.69 18.07
C ASP A 401 18.50 28.54 18.80
N LEU A 402 17.91 29.65 19.24
CA LEU A 402 16.57 29.67 19.82
C LEU A 402 15.50 29.19 18.82
N LEU A 403 15.60 29.59 17.54
CA LEU A 403 14.70 29.14 16.49
C LEU A 403 14.84 27.63 16.22
N LYS A 404 16.09 27.14 16.06
CA LYS A 404 16.43 25.72 15.90
C LYS A 404 15.93 24.87 17.07
N SER A 405 15.82 25.43 18.27
CA SER A 405 15.28 24.73 19.45
C SER A 405 13.76 24.58 19.47
N LYS A 406 13.02 25.39 18.69
CA LYS A 406 11.55 25.44 18.72
C LYS A 406 10.87 24.84 17.50
N VAL A 407 11.49 24.95 16.32
CA VAL A 407 10.90 24.53 15.04
C VAL A 407 11.95 23.75 14.24
N PRO A 408 11.56 22.75 13.45
CA PRO A 408 12.46 22.13 12.49
C PRO A 408 13.04 23.16 11.50
N VAL A 409 14.37 23.31 11.51
CA VAL A 409 15.11 24.20 10.60
C VAL A 409 15.97 23.36 9.67
N ILE A 410 15.84 23.59 8.36
CA ILE A 410 16.69 23.02 7.31
C ILE A 410 17.73 24.08 6.93
N ASP A 411 19.00 23.77 7.20
CA ASP A 411 20.11 24.68 6.93
C ASP A 411 20.84 24.28 5.65
N LEU A 412 20.50 24.94 4.53
CA LEU A 412 21.10 24.67 3.22
C LEU A 412 22.56 25.13 3.11
N THR A 413 23.07 25.89 4.08
CA THR A 413 24.48 26.31 4.06
C THR A 413 25.40 25.17 4.48
N GLU A 414 24.94 24.30 5.37
CA GLU A 414 25.77 23.27 5.98
C GLU A 414 25.53 21.87 5.38
N SER A 415 24.32 21.59 4.85
CA SER A 415 23.84 20.20 4.68
C SER A 415 23.60 19.72 3.24
N THR A 416 23.59 20.60 2.25
CA THR A 416 23.13 20.30 0.87
C THR A 416 24.08 19.39 0.06
N ASN A 417 25.34 19.24 0.48
CA ASN A 417 26.32 18.39 -0.19
C ASN A 417 27.24 17.63 0.80
N VAL A 418 26.76 17.33 2.01
CA VAL A 418 27.62 16.74 3.06
C VAL A 418 28.09 15.35 2.69
N PHE A 419 27.17 14.48 2.27
CA PHE A 419 27.48 13.13 1.84
C PHE A 419 28.23 13.14 0.51
N SER A 420 27.74 13.86 -0.48
CA SER A 420 28.33 13.95 -1.82
C SER A 420 29.79 14.44 -1.76
N ARG A 421 30.06 15.52 -1.03
CA ARG A 421 31.44 15.98 -0.78
C ARG A 421 32.29 14.96 -0.04
N THR A 422 31.70 14.24 0.91
CA THR A 422 32.42 13.19 1.66
C THR A 422 32.92 12.11 0.69
N VAL A 423 32.10 11.69 -0.28
CA VAL A 423 32.49 10.67 -1.27
C VAL A 423 33.18 11.23 -2.52
N GLY A 424 33.45 12.54 -2.56
CA GLY A 424 34.11 13.18 -3.70
C GLY A 424 33.25 13.29 -4.96
N LEU A 425 31.92 13.33 -4.80
CA LEU A 425 30.93 13.50 -5.87
C LEU A 425 30.11 14.78 -5.64
N SER A 426 29.37 15.23 -6.65
CA SER A 426 28.29 16.21 -6.49
C SER A 426 26.95 15.53 -6.23
N HIS A 427 26.00 16.28 -5.67
CA HIS A 427 24.64 15.75 -5.46
C HIS A 427 24.01 15.28 -6.78
N ASP A 428 24.18 16.03 -7.87
CA ASP A 428 23.67 15.67 -9.21
C ASP A 428 24.29 14.37 -9.77
N GLU A 429 25.51 14.02 -9.34
CA GLU A 429 26.14 12.75 -9.73
C GLU A 429 25.61 11.55 -8.94
N ILE A 430 24.98 11.78 -7.79
CA ILE A 430 24.39 10.76 -6.91
C ILE A 430 22.89 10.62 -7.16
N ALA A 431 22.19 11.73 -7.39
CA ALA A 431 20.76 11.77 -7.61
C ALA A 431 20.36 10.84 -8.78
N GLY A 432 19.37 9.99 -8.55
CA GLY A 432 18.88 9.03 -9.55
C GLY A 432 19.72 7.76 -9.70
N ARG A 433 20.91 7.68 -9.10
CA ARG A 433 21.79 6.52 -9.24
C ARG A 433 21.37 5.35 -8.37
N LYS A 434 21.71 4.14 -8.84
CA LYS A 434 21.60 2.91 -8.08
C LYS A 434 22.96 2.59 -7.46
N ILE A 435 23.00 2.62 -6.14
CA ILE A 435 24.20 2.58 -5.33
C ILE A 435 24.24 1.28 -4.53
N LEU A 436 25.32 0.54 -4.67
CA LEU A 436 25.69 -0.51 -3.74
C LEU A 436 26.60 0.08 -2.66
N LEU A 437 26.15 0.02 -1.40
CA LEU A 437 27.00 0.31 -0.24
C LEU A 437 27.49 -0.99 0.38
N GLU A 438 28.71 -1.36 0.04
CA GLU A 438 29.44 -2.43 0.69
C GLU A 438 29.99 -1.93 2.03
N TYR A 439 29.65 -2.60 3.12
CA TYR A 439 30.07 -2.19 4.44
C TYR A 439 30.67 -3.33 5.25
N ASP A 440 31.65 -2.98 6.07
CA ASP A 440 32.05 -3.77 7.23
C ASP A 440 31.26 -3.28 8.45
N PRO A 441 30.70 -4.16 9.31
CA PRO A 441 30.01 -3.75 10.54
C PRO A 441 30.84 -2.85 11.47
N LEU A 442 32.18 -2.86 11.39
CA LEU A 442 33.08 -2.03 12.18
C LEU A 442 33.42 -0.68 11.52
N SER A 443 32.87 -0.38 10.34
CA SER A 443 33.21 0.82 9.57
C SER A 443 32.44 2.09 9.96
N GLY A 444 31.39 1.98 10.77
CA GLY A 444 30.52 3.12 11.11
C GLY A 444 29.64 3.60 9.96
N TYR A 445 29.25 2.68 9.06
CA TYR A 445 28.40 2.92 7.88
C TYR A 445 27.04 3.55 8.23
N GLU A 446 26.58 3.43 9.47
CA GLU A 446 25.37 4.09 9.97
C GLU A 446 25.48 5.61 9.84
N LYS A 447 26.66 6.17 10.12
CA LYS A 447 26.91 7.62 10.00
C LYS A 447 26.89 8.07 8.54
N ILE A 448 27.40 7.23 7.62
CA ILE A 448 27.41 7.50 6.19
C ILE A 448 25.98 7.59 5.65
N LEU A 449 25.13 6.62 6.00
CA LEU A 449 23.73 6.67 5.62
C LEU A 449 23.01 7.86 6.26
N ARG A 450 23.37 8.24 7.49
CA ARG A 450 22.75 9.40 8.15
C ARG A 450 23.05 10.67 7.39
N THR A 451 24.30 10.88 7.01
CA THR A 451 24.69 12.03 6.19
C THR A 451 24.02 12.03 4.82
N LEU A 452 23.79 10.86 4.21
CA LEU A 452 23.01 10.74 2.97
C LEU A 452 21.56 11.15 3.19
N ALA A 453 20.91 10.65 4.26
CA ALA A 453 19.53 10.99 4.57
C ALA A 453 19.37 12.49 4.86
N THR A 454 20.30 13.08 5.61
CA THR A 454 20.35 14.52 5.87
C THR A 454 20.54 15.32 4.57
N GLU A 455 21.47 14.93 3.70
CA GLU A 455 21.66 15.60 2.41
C GLU A 455 20.42 15.50 1.51
N ALA A 456 19.79 14.32 1.44
CA ALA A 456 18.56 14.12 0.69
C ALA A 456 17.44 15.03 1.22
N ALA A 457 17.26 15.09 2.54
CA ALA A 457 16.28 15.97 3.17
C ALA A 457 16.54 17.45 2.86
N SER A 458 17.79 17.89 2.89
CA SER A 458 18.19 19.26 2.56
C SER A 458 18.00 19.60 1.08
N ASN A 459 18.09 18.61 0.20
CA ASN A 459 17.73 18.73 -1.20
C ASN A 459 16.24 18.51 -1.48
N PHE A 460 15.39 18.46 -0.44
CA PHE A 460 13.94 18.24 -0.54
C PHE A 460 13.58 16.91 -1.22
N GLU A 461 14.43 15.91 -1.06
CA GLU A 461 14.20 14.54 -1.49
C GLU A 461 13.67 13.73 -0.32
N ARG A 462 12.64 12.92 -0.56
CA ARG A 462 12.11 12.04 0.49
C ARG A 462 13.05 10.86 0.69
N VAL A 463 13.21 10.42 1.93
CA VAL A 463 13.96 9.21 2.24
C VAL A 463 12.99 8.11 2.67
N ILE A 464 13.08 6.96 2.03
CA ILE A 464 12.32 5.76 2.37
C ILE A 464 13.30 4.67 2.78
N LEU A 465 13.17 4.18 4.01
CA LEU A 465 14.05 3.14 4.56
C LEU A 465 13.29 1.83 4.71
N PHE A 466 13.76 0.79 4.03
CA PHE A 466 13.39 -0.60 4.30
C PHE A 466 14.45 -1.19 5.21
N THR A 467 14.10 -1.48 6.46
CA THR A 467 15.05 -2.01 7.46
C THR A 467 14.37 -3.01 8.37
N ARG A 468 15.14 -3.72 9.20
CA ARG A 468 14.62 -4.59 10.26
C ARG A 468 14.74 -3.91 11.61
N LYS A 469 13.86 -4.27 12.55
CA LYS A 469 13.84 -3.65 13.89
C LYS A 469 15.12 -3.90 14.70
N ASP A 470 15.85 -4.97 14.40
CA ASP A 470 17.12 -5.35 15.01
C ASP A 470 18.35 -4.78 14.27
N SER A 471 18.16 -4.03 13.19
CA SER A 471 19.27 -3.42 12.47
C SER A 471 19.79 -2.16 13.19
N PRO A 472 21.12 -1.95 13.26
CA PRO A 472 21.69 -0.68 13.74
C PRO A 472 21.17 0.55 13.01
N ILE A 473 20.80 0.40 11.73
CA ILE A 473 20.23 1.49 10.90
C ILE A 473 18.86 1.92 11.40
N HIS A 474 18.04 1.01 11.92
CA HIS A 474 16.75 1.38 12.48
C HIS A 474 16.93 2.40 13.61
N SER A 475 17.80 2.12 14.57
CA SER A 475 18.09 3.04 15.68
C SER A 475 18.81 4.31 15.24
N ALA A 476 19.72 4.22 14.27
CA ALA A 476 20.48 5.38 13.81
C ALA A 476 19.61 6.40 13.03
N MET A 477 18.48 5.95 12.48
CA MET A 477 17.60 6.71 11.60
C MET A 477 16.25 7.07 12.23
N GLU A 478 15.98 6.63 13.45
CA GLU A 478 14.69 6.84 14.13
C GLU A 478 14.38 8.33 14.34
N ASP A 479 15.42 9.14 14.54
CA ASP A 479 15.33 10.59 14.74
C ASP A 479 15.38 11.42 13.45
N GLU A 480 15.62 10.80 12.29
CA GLU A 480 15.73 11.54 11.03
C GLU A 480 14.36 12.08 10.58
N LEU A 481 14.28 13.40 10.46
CA LEU A 481 13.13 14.10 9.89
C LEU A 481 13.01 13.73 8.41
N GLY A 482 11.79 13.57 7.91
CA GLY A 482 11.59 13.21 6.49
C GLY A 482 11.53 11.72 6.18
N LEU A 483 11.91 10.87 7.14
CA LEU A 483 12.06 9.45 6.88
C LEU A 483 10.73 8.68 6.97
N LYS A 484 10.40 7.97 5.89
CA LYS A 484 9.38 6.92 5.91
C LYS A 484 10.04 5.56 6.12
N MET A 485 9.66 4.85 7.17
CA MET A 485 10.25 3.56 7.50
C MET A 485 9.29 2.40 7.20
N PHE A 486 9.79 1.42 6.45
CA PHE A 486 9.19 0.11 6.25
C PHE A 486 9.98 -0.92 7.06
N VAL A 487 9.42 -1.32 8.20
CA VAL A 487 10.06 -2.23 9.14
C VAL A 487 9.71 -3.68 8.78
N LEU A 488 10.69 -4.39 8.25
CA LEU A 488 10.64 -5.81 7.95
C LEU A 488 10.63 -6.61 9.26
N THR A 489 9.55 -7.33 9.55
CA THR A 489 9.38 -8.09 10.79
C THR A 489 8.64 -9.41 10.57
N SER A 490 8.93 -10.40 11.42
CA SER A 490 8.18 -11.67 11.48
C SER A 490 6.88 -11.58 12.27
N ARG A 491 6.62 -10.45 12.95
CA ARG A 491 5.46 -10.25 13.84
C ARG A 491 4.15 -10.06 13.10
N VAL A 492 4.21 -9.75 11.80
CA VAL A 492 3.03 -9.51 10.96
C VAL A 492 3.05 -10.46 9.78
N SER A 493 1.87 -10.95 9.39
CA SER A 493 1.68 -11.79 8.19
C SER A 493 1.16 -11.01 6.98
N TYR A 494 0.92 -9.71 7.16
CA TYR A 494 0.51 -8.74 6.15
C TYR A 494 0.99 -7.34 6.58
N PRO A 495 1.12 -6.37 5.65
CA PRO A 495 1.59 -5.04 6.01
C PRO A 495 0.64 -4.32 6.97
N LYS A 496 1.19 -3.67 8.00
CA LYS A 496 0.42 -3.00 9.04
C LYS A 496 1.02 -1.65 9.38
N VAL A 497 0.20 -0.61 9.41
CA VAL A 497 0.60 0.73 9.87
C VAL A 497 0.77 0.69 11.39
N GLU A 498 1.96 1.04 11.86
CA GLU A 498 2.24 1.21 13.30
C GLU A 498 2.10 2.68 13.70
N SER A 499 2.63 3.58 12.87
CA SER A 499 2.47 5.03 13.00
C SER A 499 2.42 5.69 11.61
N GLU A 500 2.23 7.00 11.56
CA GLU A 500 2.20 7.75 10.31
C GLU A 500 3.44 7.50 9.45
N ASN A 501 4.63 7.41 10.04
CA ASN A 501 5.90 7.21 9.32
C ASN A 501 6.43 5.78 9.36
N VAL A 502 5.79 4.88 10.12
CA VAL A 502 6.27 3.49 10.29
C VAL A 502 5.23 2.48 9.83
N VAL A 503 5.63 1.65 8.87
CA VAL A 503 4.81 0.55 8.34
C VAL A 503 5.56 -0.77 8.54
N LEU A 504 4.92 -1.72 9.19
CA LEU A 504 5.44 -3.08 9.37
C LEU A 504 5.17 -3.90 8.11
N ILE A 505 6.17 -4.64 7.61
CA ILE A 505 6.05 -5.55 6.47
C ILE A 505 6.55 -6.95 6.89
N PRO A 506 5.92 -8.05 6.43
CA PRO A 506 6.45 -9.39 6.64
C PRO A 506 7.87 -9.56 6.06
N ALA A 507 8.85 -9.87 6.91
CA ALA A 507 10.27 -9.93 6.51
C ALA A 507 10.60 -11.06 5.51
N PHE A 508 9.81 -12.13 5.49
CA PHE A 508 10.07 -13.34 4.70
C PHE A 508 9.22 -13.45 3.44
N ASP A 509 8.51 -12.38 3.07
CA ASP A 509 7.67 -12.34 1.89
C ASP A 509 8.20 -11.31 0.89
N SER A 510 9.16 -11.73 0.07
CA SER A 510 9.79 -10.89 -0.95
C SER A 510 8.79 -10.25 -1.91
N SER A 511 7.65 -10.92 -2.15
CA SER A 511 6.60 -10.42 -3.03
C SER A 511 5.86 -9.22 -2.42
N LEU A 512 5.68 -9.21 -1.09
CA LEU A 512 5.12 -8.07 -0.37
C LEU A 512 6.13 -6.93 -0.22
N ILE A 513 7.42 -7.23 -0.10
CA ILE A 513 8.47 -6.21 -0.07
C ILE A 513 8.55 -5.49 -1.43
N LEU A 514 8.60 -6.24 -2.54
CA LEU A 514 8.62 -5.67 -3.90
C LEU A 514 7.33 -4.90 -4.23
N ASP A 515 6.16 -5.41 -3.84
CA ASP A 515 4.89 -4.70 -4.02
C ASP A 515 4.86 -3.40 -3.21
N SER A 516 5.44 -3.39 -2.00
CA SER A 516 5.56 -2.18 -1.18
C SER A 516 6.51 -1.16 -1.83
N MET A 517 7.66 -1.61 -2.37
CA MET A 517 8.56 -0.76 -3.16
C MET A 517 7.84 -0.16 -4.37
N ASN A 518 7.15 -0.97 -5.18
CA ASN A 518 6.43 -0.50 -6.35
C ASN A 518 5.37 0.56 -5.98
N LYS A 519 4.62 0.34 -4.89
CA LYS A 519 3.62 1.30 -4.41
C LYS A 519 4.24 2.60 -3.91
N THR A 520 5.38 2.54 -3.24
CA THR A 520 6.15 3.72 -2.85
C THR A 520 6.57 4.51 -4.09
N ILE A 521 7.06 3.82 -5.12
CA ILE A 521 7.47 4.44 -6.38
C ILE A 521 6.29 5.10 -7.09
N GLU A 522 5.15 4.40 -7.21
CA GLU A 522 3.92 4.94 -7.79
C GLU A 522 3.42 6.18 -7.03
N ALA A 523 3.50 6.17 -5.69
CA ALA A 523 3.03 7.28 -4.87
C ALA A 523 3.90 8.53 -4.96
N TYR A 524 5.19 8.37 -5.30
CA TYR A 524 6.16 9.46 -5.31
C TYR A 524 6.74 9.75 -6.69
N SER A 525 6.11 9.27 -7.77
CA SER A 525 6.60 9.44 -9.14
C SER A 525 6.80 10.91 -9.58
N ALA A 526 6.12 11.84 -8.91
CA ALA A 526 6.15 13.27 -9.22
C ALA A 526 7.42 13.99 -8.71
N THR A 527 8.10 13.46 -7.70
CA THR A 527 9.23 14.14 -7.02
C THR A 527 10.43 13.22 -6.90
N PRO A 528 11.68 13.73 -6.90
CA PRO A 528 12.84 12.92 -6.56
C PRO A 528 12.78 12.36 -5.14
N PHE A 529 13.21 11.12 -4.97
CA PHE A 529 13.30 10.49 -3.65
C PHE A 529 14.37 9.40 -3.61
N THR A 530 14.83 9.10 -2.40
CA THR A 530 15.85 8.10 -2.09
C THR A 530 15.21 6.90 -1.39
N ILE A 531 15.44 5.69 -1.89
CA ILE A 531 15.13 4.43 -1.22
C ILE A 531 16.42 3.84 -0.65
N ILE A 532 16.44 3.51 0.64
CA ILE A 532 17.51 2.78 1.31
C ILE A 532 16.99 1.39 1.67
N PHE A 533 17.69 0.33 1.23
CA PHE A 533 17.36 -1.06 1.52
C PHE A 533 18.43 -1.74 2.38
N ASP A 534 18.08 -1.99 3.63
CA ASP A 534 18.93 -2.60 4.66
C ASP A 534 18.39 -3.99 5.07
N ASN A 535 19.00 -5.10 4.63
CA ASN A 535 20.13 -5.20 3.72
C ASN A 535 20.00 -6.43 2.81
N ILE A 536 20.79 -6.46 1.72
CA ILE A 536 20.88 -7.59 0.79
C ILE A 536 21.37 -8.84 1.52
N SER A 537 22.32 -8.72 2.44
CA SER A 537 22.90 -9.86 3.15
C SER A 537 21.84 -10.71 3.86
N HIS A 538 20.83 -10.08 4.46
CA HIS A 538 19.70 -10.78 5.06
C HIS A 538 18.85 -11.51 4.01
N GLN A 539 18.66 -10.93 2.83
CA GLN A 539 17.97 -11.61 1.72
C GLN A 539 18.77 -12.81 1.23
N ILE A 540 20.10 -12.73 1.19
CA ILE A 540 20.97 -13.87 0.85
C ILE A 540 20.78 -15.00 1.88
N PHE A 541 20.81 -14.69 3.18
CA PHE A 541 20.63 -15.70 4.24
C PHE A 541 19.24 -16.34 4.24
N THR A 542 18.19 -15.61 3.85
CA THR A 542 16.80 -16.10 3.92
C THR A 542 16.33 -16.77 2.63
N LEU A 543 16.77 -16.29 1.47
CA LEU A 543 16.30 -16.77 0.16
C LEU A 543 17.34 -17.61 -0.58
N GLY A 544 18.62 -17.51 -0.20
CA GLY A 544 19.75 -18.01 -0.98
C GLY A 544 20.22 -17.00 -2.04
N THR A 545 21.49 -17.11 -2.47
CA THR A 545 22.17 -16.14 -3.33
C THR A 545 21.43 -15.85 -4.64
N GLU A 546 21.02 -16.88 -5.38
CA GLU A 546 20.34 -16.69 -6.68
C GLU A 546 18.99 -15.97 -6.56
N ARG A 547 18.20 -16.32 -5.54
CA ARG A 547 16.90 -15.69 -5.30
C ARG A 547 17.05 -14.28 -4.78
N ALA A 548 18.03 -14.04 -3.91
CA ALA A 548 18.37 -12.69 -3.45
C ALA A 548 18.83 -11.81 -4.62
N HIS A 549 19.65 -12.33 -5.52
CA HIS A 549 20.05 -11.62 -6.74
C HIS A 549 18.84 -11.29 -7.62
N SER A 550 17.94 -12.25 -7.87
CA SER A 550 16.70 -11.99 -8.61
C SER A 550 15.81 -10.95 -7.93
N PHE A 551 15.74 -10.95 -6.60
CA PHE A 551 14.98 -9.98 -5.83
C PHE A 551 15.57 -8.56 -5.98
N VAL A 552 16.89 -8.40 -5.81
CA VAL A 552 17.56 -7.11 -5.96
C VAL A 552 17.39 -6.59 -7.39
N ARG A 553 17.60 -7.45 -8.39
CA ARG A 553 17.39 -7.09 -9.80
C ARG A 553 15.96 -6.60 -10.06
N GLN A 554 14.94 -7.30 -9.58
CA GLN A 554 13.54 -6.87 -9.72
C GLN A 554 13.30 -5.53 -9.02
N GLY A 555 13.86 -5.32 -7.83
CA GLY A 555 13.80 -4.04 -7.13
C GLY A 555 14.39 -2.89 -7.95
N LEU A 556 15.55 -3.12 -8.58
CA LEU A 556 16.20 -2.14 -9.45
C LEU A 556 15.42 -1.89 -10.75
N GLU A 557 14.82 -2.92 -11.34
CA GLU A 557 13.93 -2.82 -12.51
C GLU A 557 12.67 -2.01 -12.23
N LEU A 558 12.20 -1.94 -10.97
CA LEU A 558 11.13 -1.02 -10.58
C LEU A 558 11.61 0.44 -10.51
N MET A 559 12.90 0.67 -10.25
CA MET A 559 13.49 1.99 -10.02
C MET A 559 14.15 2.58 -11.28
N VAL A 560 13.62 2.30 -12.48
CA VAL A 560 14.22 2.75 -13.77
C VAL A 560 14.30 4.28 -13.91
N SER A 561 13.44 5.03 -13.21
CA SER A 561 13.44 6.50 -13.26
C SER A 561 14.69 7.11 -12.63
N ASP A 562 15.28 8.09 -13.31
CA ASP A 562 16.39 8.92 -12.80
C ASP A 562 15.98 9.83 -11.64
N ARG A 563 14.69 9.82 -11.24
CA ARG A 563 14.22 10.50 -10.03
C ARG A 563 14.39 9.66 -8.76
N ILE A 564 14.80 8.40 -8.89
CA ILE A 564 14.85 7.45 -7.79
C ILE A 564 16.31 7.11 -7.51
N THR A 565 16.83 7.63 -6.41
CA THR A 565 18.12 7.19 -5.88
C THR A 565 17.90 5.91 -5.08
N GLY A 566 18.56 4.82 -5.45
CA GLY A 566 18.39 3.52 -4.78
C GLY A 566 19.68 3.12 -4.09
N VAL A 567 19.68 2.98 -2.77
CA VAL A 567 20.86 2.57 -1.99
C VAL A 567 20.62 1.21 -1.35
N PHE A 568 21.41 0.21 -1.73
CA PHE A 568 21.31 -1.13 -1.21
C PHE A 568 22.56 -1.48 -0.40
N LEU A 569 22.35 -2.08 0.77
CA LEU A 569 23.43 -2.41 1.69
C LEU A 569 23.86 -3.86 1.56
N LEU A 570 25.17 -4.09 1.55
CA LEU A 570 25.77 -5.43 1.55
C LEU A 570 26.91 -5.52 2.58
N ASN A 571 26.77 -6.42 3.55
CA ASN A 571 27.83 -6.75 4.51
C ASN A 571 28.88 -7.63 3.80
N TYR A 572 29.88 -7.02 3.16
CA TYR A 572 30.81 -7.74 2.29
C TYR A 572 31.66 -8.80 3.02
N PRO A 573 32.12 -8.64 4.28
CA PRO A 573 32.86 -9.68 4.99
C PRO A 573 32.04 -10.95 5.29
N ALA A 574 30.71 -10.87 5.22
CA ALA A 574 29.83 -11.99 5.53
C ALA A 574 29.61 -12.94 4.33
N HIS A 575 30.11 -12.61 3.14
CA HIS A 575 29.89 -13.37 1.91
C HIS A 575 31.22 -13.65 1.22
N ASP A 576 31.27 -14.73 0.43
CA ASP A 576 32.45 -15.02 -0.39
C ASP A 576 32.61 -13.99 -1.53
N PRO A 577 33.83 -13.77 -2.05
CA PRO A 577 34.08 -12.75 -3.07
C PRO A 577 33.27 -12.95 -4.35
N LYS A 578 32.96 -14.19 -4.74
CA LYS A 578 32.16 -14.48 -5.93
C LYS A 578 30.71 -14.03 -5.72
N THR A 579 30.16 -14.25 -4.53
CA THR A 579 28.83 -13.74 -4.17
C THR A 579 28.81 -12.20 -4.18
N VAL A 580 29.80 -11.53 -3.59
CA VAL A 580 29.88 -10.06 -3.60
C VAL A 580 29.91 -9.51 -5.04
N SER A 581 30.80 -10.03 -5.88
CA SER A 581 30.91 -9.60 -7.28
C SER A 581 29.69 -9.91 -8.15
N MET A 582 28.83 -10.84 -7.74
CA MET A 582 27.55 -11.07 -8.41
C MET A 582 26.62 -9.86 -8.26
N PHE A 583 26.62 -9.20 -7.10
CA PHE A 583 25.77 -8.03 -6.84
C PHE A 583 26.39 -6.73 -7.34
N GLU A 584 27.73 -6.57 -7.27
CA GLU A 584 28.47 -5.41 -7.80
C GLU A 584 27.98 -4.99 -9.20
N ASN A 585 27.78 -5.96 -10.10
CA ASN A 585 27.39 -5.70 -11.49
C ASN A 585 25.95 -5.19 -11.71
N LEU A 586 25.14 -5.09 -10.66
CA LEU A 586 23.75 -4.60 -10.77
C LEU A 586 23.62 -3.09 -10.58
N PHE A 587 24.65 -2.41 -10.09
CA PHE A 587 24.57 -1.03 -9.62
C PHE A 587 25.41 -0.06 -10.47
N ASP A 588 24.98 1.20 -10.52
CA ASP A 588 25.67 2.27 -11.26
C ASP A 588 26.91 2.77 -10.50
N LEU A 589 26.81 2.78 -9.17
CA LEU A 589 27.81 3.30 -8.24
C LEU A 589 28.10 2.28 -7.14
N GLU A 590 29.38 2.06 -6.85
CA GLU A 590 29.82 1.17 -5.76
C GLU A 590 30.60 1.99 -4.73
N LEU A 591 30.12 1.97 -3.48
CA LEU A 591 30.74 2.62 -2.32
C LEU A 591 31.19 1.55 -1.33
N VAL A 592 32.44 1.63 -0.86
CA VAL A 592 33.01 0.68 0.08
C VAL A 592 33.38 1.37 1.40
N SER A 593 32.74 0.95 2.49
CA SER A 593 32.99 1.42 3.85
C SER A 593 33.88 0.42 4.60
N ARG A 594 35.14 0.80 4.84
CA ARG A 594 36.15 -0.04 5.51
C ARG A 594 36.37 0.37 6.97
N PRO A 595 36.74 -0.58 7.86
CA PRO A 595 37.13 -0.24 9.24
C PRO A 595 38.26 0.78 9.27
N GLY A 596 38.10 1.84 10.06
CA GLY A 596 39.10 2.91 10.22
C GLY A 596 39.14 3.94 9.08
N ALA A 597 38.46 3.72 7.96
CA ALA A 597 38.29 4.73 6.92
C ALA A 597 37.18 5.71 7.34
N ARG A 598 37.50 7.02 7.40
CA ARG A 598 36.49 8.06 7.71
C ARG A 598 35.54 8.35 6.54
N ILE A 599 35.93 7.93 5.34
CA ILE A 599 35.28 8.25 4.07
C ILE A 599 35.09 6.94 3.31
N PRO A 600 33.90 6.65 2.75
CA PRO A 600 33.73 5.50 1.89
C PRO A 600 34.50 5.68 0.57
N GLU A 601 35.16 4.63 0.12
CA GLU A 601 35.89 4.59 -1.13
C GLU A 601 34.90 4.40 -2.30
N VAL A 602 34.96 5.27 -3.32
CA VAL A 602 34.20 5.10 -4.55
C VAL A 602 34.96 4.12 -5.46
N ARG A 603 34.44 2.90 -5.60
CA ARG A 603 35.12 1.81 -6.31
C ARG A 603 34.76 1.75 -7.80
N ARG A 604 33.51 2.07 -8.14
CA ARG A 604 33.02 2.09 -9.52
C ARG A 604 32.02 3.22 -9.73
N LYS A 605 32.14 3.87 -10.88
CA LYS A 605 31.14 4.79 -11.44
C LYS A 605 30.93 4.42 -12.90
N LEU A 606 29.78 3.84 -13.22
CA LEU A 606 29.38 3.66 -14.61
C LEU A 606 29.03 5.04 -15.19
N SER A 607 29.88 5.56 -16.06
CA SER A 607 29.56 6.71 -16.89
C SER A 607 28.53 6.28 -17.95
N LEU A 608 27.25 6.42 -17.64
CA LEU A 608 26.21 6.48 -18.66
C LEU A 608 26.31 7.85 -19.35
N THR A 609 27.26 7.97 -20.26
CA THR A 609 27.23 8.95 -21.34
C THR A 609 26.49 8.33 -22.53
N ALA A 610 25.52 9.10 -23.06
CA ALA A 610 24.65 8.86 -24.23
C ALA A 610 23.49 7.87 -23.98
N THR A 611 22.21 8.21 -24.18
CA THR A 611 21.58 9.11 -25.19
C THR A 611 20.41 9.90 -24.63
#